data_AF-A0A671M0Q3-F1
#
_entry.id   AF-A0A671M0Q3-F1
#
_cell.length_a   1.000
_cell.length_b   1.000
_cell.length_c   1.000
_cell.angle_alpha   90.00
_cell.angle_beta   90.00
_cell.angle_gamma   90.00
#
_symmetry.space_group_name_H-M   'P 1'
#
loop_
_entity.id
_entity.type
_entity.pdbx_description
1 polymer ?
#
loop_
_entity_poly.entity_id
_entity_poly.type
_entity_poly.pdbx_seq_one_letter_code
_entity_poly.pdbx_strand_id
1 'polypeptide(L)'
;HWCCCRSLGRVRTHFIIAFILLLLLAGVSLAFLLPNNEDSSILRELRQSSNNSLTLPDPEDSFTIIMQTYNRTDILLKLLNHYQAVPHLQCIIIVWNNPSESPPRKLWDAFGPHPVPVIFKEQSVNRMRNRLQPHTEIKTDGRCVILT
;
A
#
# COMPACT_ATOMS: atom_id res chain seq x y z
N HIS A 1 -19.05 72.92 -17.32
CA HIS A 1 -19.60 71.96 -16.33
C HIS A 1 -19.06 70.57 -16.62
N TRP A 2 -17.76 70.36 -16.35
CA TRP A 2 -17.02 69.10 -16.52
C TRP A 2 -16.23 68.87 -15.22
N CYS A 3 -15.86 67.62 -14.94
CA CYS A 3 -15.10 67.13 -13.77
C CYS A 3 -15.91 66.75 -12.52
N CYS A 4 -16.62 65.61 -12.53
CA CYS A 4 -16.82 64.86 -11.28
C CYS A 4 -16.96 63.33 -11.40
N CYS A 5 -16.92 62.72 -12.61
CA CYS A 5 -17.18 61.27 -12.75
C CYS A 5 -15.93 60.37 -12.89
N ARG A 6 -14.70 60.90 -12.88
CA ARG A 6 -13.49 60.08 -13.13
C ARG A 6 -12.82 59.48 -11.89
N SER A 7 -13.17 59.93 -10.68
CA SER A 7 -12.49 59.49 -9.44
C SER A 7 -13.02 58.15 -8.90
N LEU A 8 -14.33 57.93 -8.98
CA LEU A 8 -15.00 56.79 -8.34
C LEU A 8 -14.68 55.44 -8.99
N GLY A 9 -14.44 55.44 -10.31
CA GLY A 9 -14.03 54.26 -11.06
C GLY A 9 -12.63 53.79 -10.68
N ARG A 10 -11.68 54.73 -10.53
CA ARG A 10 -10.26 54.45 -10.26
C ARG A 10 -10.04 53.79 -8.90
N VAL A 11 -10.73 54.26 -7.86
CA VAL A 11 -10.68 53.65 -6.51
C VAL A 11 -11.21 52.22 -6.53
N ARG A 12 -12.32 51.97 -7.25
CA ARG A 12 -12.90 50.63 -7.40
C ARG A 12 -11.99 49.70 -8.22
N THR A 13 -11.27 50.22 -9.22
CA THR A 13 -10.26 49.43 -9.94
C THR A 13 -9.07 49.06 -9.04
N HIS A 14 -8.60 49.98 -8.18
CA HIS A 14 -7.54 49.68 -7.22
C HIS A 14 -7.95 48.61 -6.20
N PHE A 15 -9.19 48.62 -5.72
CA PHE A 15 -9.69 47.57 -4.82
C PHE A 15 -9.76 46.20 -5.51
N ILE A 16 -10.20 46.15 -6.77
CA ILE A 16 -10.24 44.89 -7.55
C ILE A 16 -8.83 44.37 -7.79
N ILE A 17 -7.89 45.25 -8.18
CA ILE A 17 -6.49 44.87 -8.39
C ILE A 17 -5.85 44.39 -7.09
N ALA A 18 -6.10 45.08 -5.96
CA ALA A 18 -5.61 44.65 -4.65
C ALA A 18 -6.17 43.29 -4.25
N PHE A 19 -7.45 43.02 -4.52
CA PHE A 19 -8.08 41.72 -4.26
C PHE A 19 -7.49 40.60 -5.12
N ILE A 20 -7.26 40.87 -6.41
CA ILE A 20 -6.59 39.92 -7.32
C ILE A 20 -5.17 39.63 -6.84
N LEU A 21 -4.39 40.66 -6.46
CA LEU A 21 -3.05 40.49 -5.92
C LEU A 21 -3.05 39.67 -4.63
N LEU A 22 -4.02 39.90 -3.73
CA LEU A 22 -4.19 39.11 -2.52
C LEU A 22 -4.49 37.63 -2.83
N LEU A 23 -5.39 37.36 -3.78
CA LEU A 23 -5.71 36.00 -4.21
C LEU A 23 -4.51 35.30 -4.85
N LEU A 24 -3.70 36.01 -5.65
CA LEU A 24 -2.49 35.46 -6.25
C LEU A 24 -1.44 35.13 -5.18
N LEU A 25 -1.23 36.01 -4.19
CA LEU A 25 -0.31 35.76 -3.07
C LEU A 25 -0.77 34.59 -2.20
N ALA A 26 -2.08 34.49 -1.94
CA ALA A 26 -2.66 33.37 -1.20
C ALA A 26 -2.52 32.06 -1.98
N GLY A 27 -2.73 32.06 -3.30
CA GLY A 27 -2.54 30.91 -4.17
C GLY A 27 -1.10 30.40 -4.19
N VAL A 28 -0.12 31.30 -4.27
CA VAL A 28 1.31 30.95 -4.22
C VAL A 28 1.69 30.35 -2.86
N SER A 29 1.18 30.93 -1.76
CA SER A 29 1.45 30.41 -0.40
C SER A 29 0.82 29.03 -0.20
N LEU A 30 -0.37 28.80 -0.75
CA LEU A 30 -1.04 27.50 -0.68
C LEU A 30 -0.31 26.43 -1.51
N ALA A 31 0.22 26.79 -2.68
CA ALA A 31 1.04 25.89 -3.49
C ALA A 31 2.35 25.50 -2.80
N PHE A 32 2.92 26.40 -1.98
CA PHE A 32 4.13 26.11 -1.19
C PHE A 32 3.85 25.24 0.05
N LEU A 33 2.61 25.22 0.55
CA LEU A 33 2.17 24.38 1.67
C LEU A 33 1.73 22.98 1.24
N LEU A 34 1.48 22.76 -0.06
CA LEU A 34 1.18 21.45 -0.59
C LEU A 34 2.50 20.75 -0.92
N PRO A 35 2.83 19.61 -0.27
CA PRO A 35 4.03 18.86 -0.59
C PRO A 35 3.97 18.43 -2.06
N ASN A 36 4.98 18.84 -2.83
CA ASN A 36 5.09 18.45 -4.23
C ASN A 36 5.41 16.95 -4.26
N ASN A 37 4.79 16.21 -5.17
CA ASN A 37 5.03 14.77 -5.30
C ASN A 37 6.48 14.44 -5.70
N GLU A 38 7.29 15.43 -6.06
CA GLU A 38 8.72 15.33 -6.36
C GLU A 38 9.61 15.20 -5.11
N ASP A 39 9.15 15.61 -3.92
CA ASP A 39 9.94 15.36 -2.69
C ASP A 39 10.04 13.85 -2.42
N SER A 40 9.02 13.09 -2.85
CA SER A 40 9.03 11.63 -2.77
C SER A 40 10.08 11.00 -3.69
N SER A 41 10.37 11.57 -4.86
CA SER A 41 11.39 11.02 -5.77
C SER A 41 12.80 11.27 -5.26
N ILE A 42 13.07 12.47 -4.72
CA ILE A 42 14.37 12.80 -4.11
C ILE A 42 14.60 11.95 -2.85
N LEU A 43 13.57 11.76 -2.01
CA LEU A 43 13.65 10.85 -0.87
C LEU A 43 13.86 9.39 -1.30
N ARG A 44 13.26 8.95 -2.40
CA ARG A 44 13.51 7.61 -2.99
C ARG A 44 14.93 7.46 -3.49
N GLU A 45 15.52 8.48 -4.12
CA GLU A 45 16.91 8.45 -4.59
C GLU A 45 17.92 8.45 -3.43
N LEU A 46 17.70 9.27 -2.40
CA LEU A 46 18.53 9.26 -1.19
C LEU A 46 18.44 7.91 -0.45
N ARG A 47 17.26 7.29 -0.41
CA ARG A 47 17.08 5.94 0.13
C ARG A 47 17.82 4.90 -0.71
N GLN A 48 17.73 4.95 -2.04
CA GLN A 48 18.45 4.03 -2.93
C GLN A 48 19.97 4.10 -2.76
N SER A 49 20.55 5.29 -2.53
CA SER A 49 21.99 5.42 -2.27
C SER A 49 22.43 4.81 -0.94
N SER A 50 21.53 4.66 0.04
CA SER A 50 21.79 3.99 1.32
C SER A 50 21.60 2.46 1.25
N ASN A 51 21.02 1.95 0.15
CA ASN A 51 20.58 0.55 0.01
C ASN A 51 21.62 -0.40 -0.61
N ASN A 52 22.91 -0.05 -0.59
CA ASN A 52 23.98 -1.02 -0.91
C ASN A 52 24.24 -2.03 0.22
N SER A 53 23.44 -2.02 1.28
CA SER A 53 23.38 -3.08 2.30
C SER A 53 21.99 -3.71 2.33
N LEU A 54 21.87 -4.93 1.77
CA LEU A 54 20.71 -5.82 1.83
C LEU A 54 19.38 -5.21 1.35
N THR A 55 19.06 -5.45 0.07
CA THR A 55 17.79 -5.11 -0.58
C THR A 55 16.61 -5.81 0.10
N LEU A 56 16.07 -5.20 1.16
CA LEU A 56 14.72 -5.49 1.62
C LEU A 56 13.75 -4.70 0.72
N PRO A 57 12.73 -5.34 0.12
CA PRO A 57 11.74 -4.64 -0.69
C PRO A 57 11.08 -3.53 0.13
N ASP A 58 10.94 -2.34 -0.46
CA ASP A 58 10.29 -1.18 0.16
C ASP A 58 8.89 -1.61 0.66
N PRO A 59 8.50 -1.35 1.92
CA PRO A 59 7.25 -1.84 2.48
C PRO A 59 6.01 -1.37 1.72
N GLU A 60 6.08 -0.23 1.02
CA GLU A 60 4.98 0.31 0.21
C GLU A 60 4.70 -0.48 -1.09
N ASP A 61 5.72 -1.14 -1.64
CA ASP A 61 5.61 -1.94 -2.86
C ASP A 61 5.48 -3.44 -2.55
N SER A 62 5.75 -3.86 -1.31
CA SER A 62 5.58 -5.23 -0.86
C SER A 62 4.13 -5.55 -0.47
N PHE A 63 3.68 -6.77 -0.77
CA PHE A 63 2.35 -7.21 -0.39
C PHE A 63 2.33 -8.61 0.20
N THR A 64 1.29 -8.86 0.99
CA THR A 64 1.03 -10.17 1.62
C THR A 64 -0.21 -10.80 1.00
N ILE A 65 -0.13 -12.10 0.68
CA ILE A 65 -1.28 -12.87 0.21
C ILE A 65 -1.90 -13.62 1.38
N ILE A 66 -3.20 -13.43 1.60
CA ILE A 66 -3.98 -14.26 2.52
C ILE A 66 -4.92 -15.12 1.68
N MET A 67 -4.74 -16.44 1.74
CA MET A 67 -5.58 -17.41 1.03
C MET A 67 -6.23 -18.38 2.00
N GLN A 68 -7.51 -18.65 1.82
CA GLN A 68 -8.22 -19.66 2.60
C GLN A 68 -8.36 -20.94 1.78
N THR A 69 -8.09 -22.09 2.40
CA THR A 69 -8.24 -23.40 1.74
C THR A 69 -9.09 -24.36 2.58
N TYR A 70 -9.91 -25.15 1.89
CA TYR A 70 -10.75 -26.20 2.47
C TYR A 70 -10.74 -27.43 1.58
N ASN A 71 -10.24 -28.57 2.11
CA ASN A 71 -10.29 -29.88 1.46
C ASN A 71 -9.78 -29.89 -0.01
N ARG A 72 -8.79 -29.05 -0.32
CA ARG A 72 -8.20 -28.86 -1.66
C ARG A 72 -6.69 -28.57 -1.55
N THR A 73 -5.97 -29.51 -0.94
CA THR A 73 -4.53 -29.43 -0.69
C THR A 73 -3.70 -29.44 -1.98
N ASP A 74 -4.15 -30.18 -2.98
CA ASP A 74 -3.57 -30.27 -4.33
C ASP A 74 -3.58 -28.92 -5.06
N ILE A 75 -4.73 -28.24 -5.06
CA ILE A 75 -4.89 -26.92 -5.68
C ILE A 75 -4.05 -25.88 -4.93
N LEU A 76 -4.03 -25.94 -3.59
CA LEU A 76 -3.22 -25.06 -2.75
C LEU A 76 -1.74 -25.14 -3.12
N LEU A 77 -1.17 -26.34 -3.22
CA LEU A 77 0.25 -26.52 -3.55
C LEU A 77 0.59 -25.98 -4.94
N LYS A 78 -0.30 -26.19 -5.93
CA LYS A 78 -0.14 -25.64 -7.27
C LYS A 78 -0.15 -24.11 -7.28
N LEU A 79 -1.05 -23.50 -6.50
CA LEU A 79 -1.15 -22.05 -6.34
C LEU A 79 0.10 -21.49 -5.64
N LEU A 80 0.57 -22.13 -4.57
CA LEU A 80 1.78 -21.71 -3.86
C LEU A 80 2.99 -21.68 -4.79
N ASN A 81 3.18 -22.72 -5.59
CA ASN A 81 4.27 -22.76 -6.57
C ASN A 81 4.17 -21.62 -7.60
N HIS A 82 2.96 -21.21 -7.97
CA HIS A 82 2.76 -20.05 -8.85
C HIS A 82 3.07 -18.73 -8.15
N TYR A 83 2.60 -18.55 -6.91
CA TYR A 83 2.80 -17.32 -6.15
C TYR A 83 4.25 -17.06 -5.75
N GLN A 84 5.06 -18.10 -5.60
CA GLN A 84 6.49 -17.95 -5.32
C GLN A 84 7.27 -17.18 -6.39
N ALA A 85 6.79 -17.18 -7.64
CA ALA A 85 7.40 -16.44 -8.74
C ALA A 85 6.94 -14.97 -8.80
N VAL A 86 6.03 -14.54 -7.92
CA VAL A 86 5.44 -13.20 -7.96
C VAL A 86 6.39 -12.19 -7.30
N PRO A 87 6.82 -11.14 -8.02
CA PRO A 87 7.71 -10.13 -7.46
C PRO A 87 7.02 -9.34 -6.35
N HIS A 88 7.79 -8.83 -5.40
CA HIS A 88 7.32 -8.06 -4.23
C HIS A 88 6.40 -8.81 -3.26
N LEU A 89 6.27 -10.13 -3.41
CA LEU A 89 5.56 -10.95 -2.45
C LEU A 89 6.40 -11.14 -1.18
N GLN A 90 5.92 -10.59 -0.06
CA GLN A 90 6.67 -10.64 1.20
C GLN A 90 6.41 -11.93 1.97
N CYS A 91 5.14 -12.34 2.06
CA CYS A 91 4.76 -13.58 2.70
C CYS A 91 3.39 -14.06 2.22
N ILE A 92 3.12 -15.35 2.47
CA ILE A 92 1.84 -15.98 2.20
C ILE A 92 1.26 -16.52 3.50
N ILE A 93 0.05 -16.11 3.85
CA ILE A 93 -0.70 -16.63 4.99
C ILE A 93 -1.80 -17.54 4.46
N ILE A 94 -1.73 -18.81 4.82
CA ILE A 94 -2.73 -19.82 4.47
C ILE A 94 -3.66 -20.01 5.65
N VAL A 95 -4.91 -19.60 5.51
CA VAL A 95 -5.97 -19.88 6.47
C VAL A 95 -6.48 -21.30 6.22
N TRP A 96 -6.02 -22.22 7.07
CA TRP A 96 -6.34 -23.64 6.99
C TRP A 96 -7.68 -23.90 7.66
N ASN A 97 -8.70 -24.10 6.84
CA ASN A 97 -10.08 -24.16 7.28
C ASN A 97 -10.61 -25.61 7.41
N ASN A 98 -9.70 -26.59 7.49
CA ASN A 98 -10.00 -28.01 7.63
C ASN A 98 -9.60 -28.49 9.04
N PRO A 99 -10.48 -28.38 10.05
CA PRO A 99 -10.14 -28.73 11.43
C PRO A 99 -9.92 -30.25 11.64
N SER A 100 -10.42 -31.09 10.73
CA SER A 100 -10.25 -32.54 10.76
C SER A 100 -8.90 -33.02 10.23
N GLU A 101 -8.15 -32.16 9.54
CA GLU A 101 -6.88 -32.53 8.91
C GLU A 101 -5.77 -31.55 9.29
N SER A 102 -4.54 -32.05 9.41
CA SER A 102 -3.38 -31.19 9.59
C SER A 102 -3.01 -30.49 8.26
N PRO A 103 -2.59 -29.22 8.29
CA PRO A 103 -2.06 -28.55 7.10
C PRO A 103 -0.83 -29.28 6.55
N PRO A 104 -0.57 -29.22 5.22
CA PRO A 104 0.51 -29.92 4.55
C PRO A 104 1.89 -29.27 4.79
N ARG A 105 2.21 -28.84 6.02
CA ARG A 105 3.47 -28.18 6.37
C ARG A 105 4.68 -29.05 6.00
N LYS A 106 4.67 -30.31 6.43
CA LYS A 106 5.75 -31.28 6.16
C LYS A 106 5.95 -31.52 4.67
N LEU A 107 4.84 -31.60 3.91
CA LEU A 107 4.91 -31.76 2.46
C LEU A 107 5.49 -30.51 1.82
N TRP A 108 5.04 -29.33 2.25
CA TRP A 108 5.57 -28.04 1.79
C TRP A 108 7.07 -27.92 2.06
N ASP A 109 7.51 -28.16 3.28
CA ASP A 109 8.93 -28.07 3.66
C ASP A 109 9.81 -29.09 2.89
N ALA A 110 9.23 -30.23 2.49
CA ALA A 110 9.92 -31.24 1.68
C ALA A 110 10.13 -30.83 0.21
N PHE A 111 9.33 -29.89 -0.33
CA PHE A 111 9.49 -29.39 -1.70
C PHE A 111 10.73 -28.50 -1.90
N GLY A 112 11.44 -28.15 -0.82
CA GLY A 112 12.74 -27.50 -0.88
C GLY A 112 12.75 -26.09 -0.31
N PRO A 113 13.86 -25.35 -0.50
CA PRO A 113 13.98 -23.99 0.02
C PRO A 113 13.06 -23.04 -0.75
N HIS A 114 12.12 -22.45 -0.02
CA HIS A 114 11.14 -21.53 -0.58
C HIS A 114 11.63 -20.09 -0.50
N PRO A 115 11.59 -19.31 -1.60
CA PRO A 115 12.03 -17.91 -1.59
C PRO A 115 11.10 -17.02 -0.77
N VAL A 116 9.84 -17.42 -0.60
CA VAL A 116 8.80 -16.68 0.11
C VAL A 116 8.35 -17.49 1.33
N PRO A 117 8.31 -16.89 2.53
CA PRO A 117 7.81 -17.55 3.72
C PRO A 117 6.30 -17.81 3.63
N VAL A 118 5.90 -19.05 3.97
CA VAL A 118 4.51 -19.50 3.97
C VAL A 118 4.11 -19.86 5.39
N ILE A 119 3.04 -19.25 5.89
CA ILE A 119 2.56 -19.44 7.26
C ILE A 119 1.17 -20.06 7.23
N PHE A 120 1.02 -21.25 7.80
CA PHE A 120 -0.28 -21.90 7.93
C PHE A 120 -0.95 -21.50 9.26
N LYS A 121 -2.19 -21.03 9.17
CA LYS A 121 -3.06 -20.65 10.28
C LYS A 121 -4.21 -21.64 10.41
N GLU A 122 -4.04 -22.59 11.30
CA GLU A 122 -5.06 -23.60 11.62
C GLU A 122 -6.26 -22.95 12.28
N GLN A 123 -7.46 -23.29 11.81
CA GLN A 123 -8.72 -22.81 12.35
C GLN A 123 -9.44 -23.93 13.08
N SER A 124 -10.00 -23.62 14.24
CA SER A 124 -10.77 -24.59 15.04
C SER A 124 -12.16 -24.89 14.46
N VAL A 125 -12.71 -23.96 13.68
CA VAL A 125 -14.05 -24.09 13.09
C VAL A 125 -14.01 -23.65 11.64
N ASN A 126 -14.64 -24.41 10.74
CA ASN A 126 -14.80 -24.01 9.34
C ASN A 126 -15.72 -22.79 9.23
N ARG A 127 -15.17 -21.58 9.03
CA ARG A 127 -15.95 -20.36 8.81
C ARG A 127 -15.30 -19.49 7.73
N MET A 128 -16.12 -18.98 6.81
CA MET A 128 -15.70 -18.01 5.79
C MET A 128 -15.12 -16.71 6.38
N ARG A 129 -15.54 -16.33 7.61
CA ARG A 129 -15.02 -15.15 8.32
C ARG A 129 -13.56 -15.33 8.76
N ASN A 130 -13.03 -16.55 8.81
CA ASN A 130 -11.70 -16.80 9.36
C ASN A 130 -10.59 -16.04 8.60
N ARG A 131 -10.77 -15.80 7.29
CA ARG A 131 -9.87 -14.98 6.48
C ARG A 131 -9.87 -13.48 6.80
N LEU A 132 -10.86 -13.00 7.55
CA LEU A 132 -10.99 -11.60 7.95
C LEU A 132 -10.47 -11.35 9.37
N GLN A 133 -9.97 -12.39 10.05
CA GLN A 133 -9.39 -12.22 11.36
C GLN A 133 -8.07 -11.45 11.24
N PRO A 134 -7.79 -10.48 12.13
CA PRO A 134 -6.52 -9.77 12.11
C PRO A 134 -5.38 -10.76 12.36
N HIS A 135 -4.48 -10.89 11.39
CA HIS A 135 -3.32 -11.76 11.52
C HIS A 135 -2.15 -10.94 12.06
N THR A 136 -1.74 -11.22 13.30
CA THR A 136 -0.67 -10.51 14.03
C THR A 136 0.72 -10.67 13.39
N GLU A 137 0.86 -11.57 12.42
CA GLU A 137 2.10 -11.80 11.66
C GLU A 137 2.25 -10.86 10.46
N ILE A 138 1.21 -10.07 10.14
CA ILE A 138 1.31 -8.97 9.17
C ILE A 138 2.19 -7.90 9.82
N LYS A 139 3.48 -7.91 9.47
CA LYS A 139 4.51 -7.10 10.10
C LYS A 139 4.66 -5.71 9.48
N THR A 140 3.86 -5.36 8.48
CA THR A 140 4.18 -4.25 7.60
C THR A 140 2.93 -3.48 7.19
N ASP A 141 3.14 -2.16 7.06
CA ASP A 141 2.28 -1.13 6.45
C ASP A 141 1.96 -1.41 4.96
N GLY A 142 2.15 -2.66 4.51
CA GLY A 142 2.03 -3.11 3.14
C GLY A 142 0.60 -3.50 2.79
N ARG A 143 0.29 -3.49 1.49
CA ARG A 143 -1.03 -3.86 0.98
C ARG A 143 -1.30 -5.35 1.23
N CYS A 144 -2.46 -5.66 1.79
CA CYS A 144 -2.93 -7.02 1.98
C CYS A 144 -3.89 -7.41 0.85
N VAL A 145 -3.61 -8.52 0.16
CA VAL A 145 -4.49 -9.09 -0.86
C VAL A 145 -5.14 -10.35 -0.30
N ILE A 146 -6.47 -10.36 -0.21
CA ILE A 146 -7.26 -11.51 0.26
C ILE A 146 -7.81 -12.24 -0.97
N LEU A 147 -7.43 -13.51 -1.13
CA LEU A 147 -7.90 -14.37 -2.21
C LEU A 147 -8.95 -15.36 -1.69
N THR A 148 -10.09 -15.46 -2.39
CA THR A 148 -11.24 -16.32 -2.06
C THR A 148 -11.33 -17.54 -2.96
#